data_AF-A0A813JZS8-F1
#
_entry.id   AF-A0A813JZS8-F1
#
_cell.length_a   1.000
_cell.length_b   1.000
_cell.length_c   1.000
_cell.angle_alpha   90.00
_cell.angle_beta   90.00
_cell.angle_gamma   90.00
#
_symmetry.space_group_name_H-M   'P 1'
#
loop_
_entity.id
_entity.type
_entity.pdbx_description
1 polymer ?
#
loop_
_entity_poly.entity_id
_entity_poly.type
_entity_poly.pdbx_seq_one_letter_code
_entity_poly.pdbx_strand_id
1 'polypeptide(L)'
;MLCPTLLTTTAASHHPTGSADGREMAGSSEFNLFAPGAAWGGQQTIWDAYRDLLLSEKGAYQKPVRLKPPERYAQLQQPPPHAAPAGAAPAGGHSHPPHARNPSMRRMPAWPAPTFDSTFFASQSLSWQRPPPVPPPSTKIRLEGDGEVQRSMQPPRPCHELDKCPSPAPGFVNNLEPASSRLAQAISLGDPRAVGQVRGVTAMVKILCVLYDDPVGGFPLEYARDSIPETPVYPGGQKAPSPAAVDFKPGDLLGCVSGELGLREFLEGKGHEFLVTASKDGLEQELSDAEIVISQPFWPAYMTADRIAKAPKLRLCVTAGVGSDHVDLEAACQRGITVAEVSYSNSISVAEHAVMMILSLVRNYLPSHEMAKSGGWNIADCSSRSYDVEGMHVGTVGAGRIGLAVLKRLRPFDTHLHYTDQHRLPEAVEKELNLCYHDCVESMVRVCDVVTINCPLHPATEHLFNQDLIYKMKRGSYLINTARGKICDRDAVADALKDRHLAGYAGDVWFPQPAPANHPWRSMPHHGMTPHVSGTTLSAQARYAAGVREILECFLAGQPIRKEYLIVQDGQLAGAGVHSYTQGNTTKGHEEAEDFQRRKRLRGGGWGGD
;
A
#
# COMPACT_ATOMS: atom_id res chain seq x y z
N MET A 1 18.83 46.34 33.18
CA MET A 1 18.40 47.50 33.99
C MET A 1 16.89 47.38 34.23
N LEU A 2 16.43 47.83 35.40
CA LEU A 2 15.05 48.20 35.77
C LEU A 2 13.85 47.38 35.24
N CYS A 3 13.25 46.65 36.19
CA CYS A 3 11.82 46.30 36.33
C CYS A 3 11.01 47.57 36.74
N PRO A 4 9.73 47.51 37.21
CA PRO A 4 8.67 46.49 37.12
C PRO A 4 7.26 47.08 36.79
N THR A 5 6.20 46.25 36.78
CA THR A 5 5.08 46.43 37.74
C THR A 5 4.30 45.13 37.97
N LEU A 6 3.70 45.00 39.16
CA LEU A 6 2.80 43.94 39.61
C LEU A 6 1.54 44.60 40.21
N LEU A 7 0.41 43.88 40.24
CA LEU A 7 -0.68 44.16 41.18
C LEU A 7 -1.54 42.91 41.43
N THR A 8 -2.01 42.73 42.67
CA THR A 8 -2.66 41.50 43.16
C THR A 8 -3.68 41.81 44.26
N THR A 9 -4.89 41.23 44.17
CA THR A 9 -5.93 41.16 45.23
C THR A 9 -6.90 40.04 44.84
N THR A 10 -7.02 38.92 45.58
CA THR A 10 -7.86 38.66 46.79
C THR A 10 -9.37 38.79 46.57
N ALA A 11 -10.27 37.97 47.14
CA ALA A 11 -10.17 36.66 47.84
C ALA A 11 -11.61 36.12 48.13
N ALA A 12 -11.72 34.99 48.83
CA ALA A 12 -12.93 34.42 49.46
C ALA A 12 -14.03 33.83 48.53
N SER A 13 -14.92 32.91 48.96
CA SER A 13 -14.80 31.61 49.67
C SER A 13 -16.19 31.18 50.16
N HIS A 14 -16.63 29.93 49.96
CA HIS A 14 -17.64 29.27 50.83
C HIS A 14 -17.71 27.74 50.68
N HIS A 15 -17.67 27.07 51.84
CA HIS A 15 -17.96 25.67 52.20
C HIS A 15 -18.64 25.74 53.61
N PRO A 16 -19.14 24.67 54.27
CA PRO A 16 -18.95 23.21 54.12
C PRO A 16 -20.23 22.55 53.53
N THR A 17 -20.80 21.36 53.84
CA THR A 17 -20.67 20.26 54.84
C THR A 17 -21.08 18.91 54.21
N GLY A 18 -20.71 17.74 54.73
CA GLY A 18 -19.80 17.39 55.84
C GLY A 18 -20.04 15.96 56.37
N SER A 19 -19.03 15.36 57.04
CA SER A 19 -19.04 14.07 57.82
C SER A 19 -19.44 12.76 57.10
N ALA A 20 -18.98 11.56 57.49
CA ALA A 20 -17.79 11.04 58.19
C ALA A 20 -17.78 9.50 57.92
N ASP A 21 -16.68 8.82 57.60
CA ASP A 21 -15.61 8.24 58.43
C ASP A 21 -14.56 7.61 57.47
N GLY A 22 -13.33 7.19 57.82
CA GLY A 22 -12.59 7.25 59.08
C GLY A 22 -11.49 6.14 59.13
N ARG A 23 -10.23 6.51 59.44
CA ARG A 23 -8.97 5.69 59.45
C ARG A 23 -8.35 5.47 58.06
N GLU A 24 -7.16 6.00 57.74
CA GLU A 24 -5.78 5.77 58.26
C GLU A 24 -5.08 4.56 57.59
N MET A 25 -3.78 4.58 57.24
CA MET A 25 -2.75 5.63 57.38
C MET A 25 -1.61 5.49 56.34
N ALA A 26 -0.89 6.59 56.08
CA ALA A 26 0.45 6.70 55.46
C ALA A 26 0.67 6.17 54.01
N GLY A 27 1.53 6.79 53.18
CA GLY A 27 2.31 8.02 53.42
C GLY A 27 3.00 8.55 52.15
N SER A 28 3.11 9.88 52.07
CA SER A 28 3.81 10.69 51.06
C SER A 28 5.33 10.37 50.96
N SER A 29 6.11 10.82 49.96
CA SER A 29 6.04 12.07 49.18
C SER A 29 6.82 12.02 47.85
N GLU A 30 6.43 12.84 46.88
CA GLU A 30 7.28 13.26 45.75
C GLU A 30 8.39 14.23 46.17
N PHE A 31 9.43 14.38 45.36
CA PHE A 31 10.17 15.65 45.20
C PHE A 31 10.75 15.79 43.78
N ASN A 32 10.52 16.93 43.13
CA ASN A 32 11.06 17.32 41.82
C ASN A 32 12.33 18.17 41.98
N LEU A 33 13.24 18.16 40.99
CA LEU A 33 14.15 19.31 40.70
C LEU A 33 14.89 19.19 39.35
N PHE A 34 15.50 20.30 38.90
CA PHE A 34 16.03 20.55 37.55
C PHE A 34 17.35 21.37 37.60
N ALA A 35 18.22 21.40 36.58
CA ALA A 35 18.18 20.72 35.27
C ALA A 35 19.51 20.04 34.84
N PRO A 36 20.58 20.73 34.36
CA PRO A 36 21.36 20.15 33.25
C PRO A 36 22.90 20.05 33.44
N GLY A 37 23.50 19.07 32.77
CA GLY A 37 24.91 19.10 32.35
C GLY A 37 25.83 18.06 33.00
N ALA A 38 26.11 16.98 32.28
CA ALA A 38 27.24 16.09 32.52
C ALA A 38 27.79 15.59 31.16
N ALA A 39 29.11 15.45 31.04
CA ALA A 39 29.78 15.09 29.79
C ALA A 39 29.94 13.57 29.59
N TRP A 40 30.35 13.18 28.38
CA TRP A 40 30.60 11.78 28.00
C TRP A 40 31.66 11.10 28.90
N GLY A 41 31.36 9.88 29.37
CA GLY A 41 32.29 9.08 30.17
C GLY A 41 31.72 7.73 30.61
N GLY A 42 31.43 6.83 29.66
CA GLY A 42 30.68 5.60 29.98
C GLY A 42 30.69 4.47 28.95
N GLN A 43 31.86 4.12 28.37
CA GLN A 43 31.98 2.91 27.51
C GLN A 43 33.14 1.96 27.87
N GLN A 44 34.01 2.30 28.83
CA GLN A 44 35.14 1.43 29.21
C GLN A 44 34.70 0.24 30.09
N THR A 45 33.84 0.49 31.08
CA THR A 45 33.54 -0.41 32.20
C THR A 45 32.77 -1.68 31.83
N ILE A 46 32.04 -1.71 30.71
CA ILE A 46 31.31 -2.90 30.25
C ILE A 46 32.27 -3.94 29.64
N TRP A 47 33.34 -3.49 28.98
CA TRP A 47 34.28 -4.38 28.28
C TRP A 47 35.23 -5.13 29.21
N ASP A 48 35.59 -4.53 30.35
CA ASP A 48 36.46 -5.20 31.33
C ASP A 48 35.67 -6.27 32.12
N ALA A 49 34.42 -5.99 32.49
CA ALA A 49 33.53 -6.98 33.12
C ALA A 49 33.28 -8.22 32.23
N TYR A 50 33.20 -8.04 30.91
CA TYR A 50 33.05 -9.16 29.96
C TYR A 50 34.36 -9.96 29.78
N ARG A 51 35.52 -9.35 30.03
CA ARG A 51 36.82 -10.02 29.92
C ARG A 51 37.06 -10.98 31.09
N ASP A 52 36.75 -10.55 32.30
CA ASP A 52 37.00 -11.36 33.50
C ASP A 52 36.11 -12.60 33.56
N LEU A 53 34.84 -12.49 33.13
CA LEU A 53 33.92 -13.63 33.03
C LEU A 53 34.43 -14.73 32.08
N LEU A 54 35.06 -14.34 30.97
CA LEU A 54 35.67 -15.26 29.99
C LEU A 54 37.01 -15.85 30.45
N LEU A 55 37.59 -15.35 31.55
CA LEU A 55 38.83 -15.86 32.13
C LEU A 55 38.60 -16.78 33.34
N SER A 56 37.44 -16.70 34.01
CA SER A 56 37.10 -17.57 35.14
C SER A 56 36.79 -19.03 34.79
N GLU A 57 36.35 -19.35 33.55
CA GLU A 57 35.85 -20.70 33.21
C GLU A 57 36.88 -21.66 32.58
N LYS A 58 38.18 -21.50 32.86
CA LYS A 58 39.21 -22.47 32.45
C LYS A 58 39.37 -23.63 33.45
N GLY A 59 38.34 -24.49 33.54
CA GLY A 59 38.20 -25.47 34.62
C GLY A 59 38.19 -26.97 34.28
N ALA A 60 37.87 -27.42 33.05
CA ALA A 60 37.80 -28.85 32.73
C ALA A 60 37.97 -29.18 31.24
N TYR A 61 39.13 -29.70 30.83
CA TYR A 61 39.35 -30.30 29.50
C TYR A 61 39.56 -31.82 29.64
N GLN A 62 38.50 -32.61 29.42
CA GLN A 62 38.64 -34.07 29.24
C GLN A 62 38.68 -34.43 27.75
N LYS A 63 39.27 -35.59 27.44
CA LYS A 63 39.57 -36.01 26.05
C LYS A 63 38.28 -36.24 25.25
N PRO A 64 38.24 -35.86 23.96
CA PRO A 64 37.08 -36.15 23.11
C PRO A 64 36.93 -37.66 22.89
N VAL A 65 35.79 -38.21 23.32
CA VAL A 65 35.39 -39.58 22.98
C VAL A 65 34.97 -39.63 21.51
N ARG A 66 35.58 -40.53 20.75
CA ARG A 66 35.37 -40.66 19.29
C ARG A 66 34.08 -41.42 18.99
N LEU A 67 32.94 -40.73 19.11
CA LEU A 67 31.64 -41.28 18.70
C LEU A 67 31.64 -41.63 17.21
N LYS A 68 31.22 -42.85 16.86
CA LYS A 68 30.93 -43.23 15.48
C LYS A 68 29.58 -42.63 15.04
N PRO A 69 29.42 -42.19 13.78
CA PRO A 69 28.10 -41.96 13.21
C PRO A 69 27.29 -43.28 13.16
N PRO A 70 25.95 -43.24 13.29
CA PRO A 70 25.11 -44.40 13.02
C PRO A 70 25.10 -44.74 11.52
N GLU A 71 25.39 -46.00 11.18
CA GLU A 71 25.37 -46.48 9.80
C GLU A 71 23.94 -46.67 9.27
N ARG A 72 23.31 -45.60 8.77
CA ARG A 72 22.17 -45.65 7.82
C ARG A 72 21.82 -44.25 7.29
N TYR A 73 22.36 -43.90 6.11
CA TYR A 73 21.70 -43.17 5.01
C TYR A 73 22.69 -42.96 3.86
N ALA A 74 22.96 -44.02 3.10
CA ALA A 74 23.90 -44.01 1.98
C ALA A 74 23.48 -45.01 0.88
N GLN A 75 22.31 -44.78 0.28
CA GLN A 75 21.83 -45.48 -0.92
C GLN A 75 20.71 -44.67 -1.61
N LEU A 76 20.50 -44.92 -2.90
CA LEU A 76 19.45 -44.34 -3.76
C LEU A 76 19.58 -42.84 -4.13
N GLN A 77 20.68 -42.49 -4.82
CA GLN A 77 20.56 -41.62 -6.01
C GLN A 77 20.64 -42.49 -7.28
N GLN A 78 19.49 -42.85 -7.86
CA GLN A 78 19.38 -43.29 -9.25
C GLN A 78 18.00 -42.86 -9.82
N PRO A 79 17.91 -42.43 -11.08
CA PRO A 79 16.63 -42.10 -11.71
C PRO A 79 15.83 -43.38 -12.05
N PRO A 80 14.49 -43.32 -12.06
CA PRO A 80 13.66 -44.48 -12.37
C PRO A 80 13.73 -44.86 -13.87
N PRO A 81 13.73 -46.15 -14.22
CA PRO A 81 13.69 -46.60 -15.60
C PRO A 81 12.29 -46.43 -16.22
N HIS A 82 12.23 -46.13 -17.52
CA HIS A 82 10.97 -46.10 -18.27
C HIS A 82 10.33 -47.49 -18.36
N ALA A 83 9.08 -47.62 -17.89
CA ALA A 83 8.27 -48.81 -18.13
C ALA A 83 7.68 -48.80 -19.55
N ALA A 84 7.98 -49.82 -20.35
CA ALA A 84 7.33 -50.07 -21.63
C ALA A 84 6.15 -51.06 -21.43
N PRO A 85 4.95 -50.80 -21.99
CA PRO A 85 3.83 -51.74 -21.95
C PRO A 85 3.99 -52.85 -22.99
N ALA A 86 3.43 -54.03 -22.72
CA ALA A 86 3.51 -55.19 -23.61
C ALA A 86 2.17 -55.51 -24.30
N GLY A 87 2.21 -55.61 -25.63
CA GLY A 87 1.50 -56.65 -26.40
C GLY A 87 -0.03 -56.56 -26.56
N ALA A 88 -0.48 -55.84 -27.59
CA ALA A 88 -1.66 -56.19 -28.39
C ALA A 88 -1.44 -55.78 -29.86
N ALA A 89 -2.11 -56.41 -30.83
CA ALA A 89 -1.84 -56.27 -32.27
C ALA A 89 -3.13 -56.50 -33.10
N PRO A 90 -3.15 -56.43 -34.46
CA PRO A 90 -2.18 -55.90 -35.42
C PRO A 90 -2.79 -54.98 -36.54
N ALA A 91 -1.98 -54.65 -37.56
CA ALA A 91 -2.29 -54.47 -39.00
C ALA A 91 -2.30 -53.04 -39.63
N GLY A 92 -1.66 -52.96 -40.81
CA GLY A 92 -1.59 -51.79 -41.72
C GLY A 92 -0.54 -50.72 -41.33
N GLY A 93 0.27 -50.13 -42.23
CA GLY A 93 0.51 -50.39 -43.66
C GLY A 93 1.40 -49.29 -44.30
N HIS A 94 2.12 -49.61 -45.39
CA HIS A 94 2.81 -48.68 -46.32
C HIS A 94 4.16 -47.99 -45.93
N SER A 95 5.26 -48.71 -46.22
CA SER A 95 6.38 -48.29 -47.11
C SER A 95 6.97 -46.85 -47.12
N HIS A 96 8.23 -46.73 -46.64
CA HIS A 96 9.50 -46.38 -47.37
C HIS A 96 9.61 -45.19 -48.38
N PRO A 97 10.82 -44.64 -48.67
CA PRO A 97 12.15 -44.65 -47.98
C PRO A 97 12.85 -43.22 -47.96
N PRO A 98 14.19 -43.06 -47.69
CA PRO A 98 14.74 -41.79 -47.14
C PRO A 98 15.91 -41.08 -47.90
N HIS A 99 16.22 -39.85 -47.47
CA HIS A 99 17.50 -39.11 -47.67
C HIS A 99 17.73 -38.14 -46.48
N ALA A 100 18.95 -37.78 -46.03
CA ALA A 100 20.30 -38.32 -46.24
C ALA A 100 21.20 -37.92 -45.04
N ARG A 101 22.41 -38.51 -44.91
CA ARG A 101 23.41 -38.17 -43.86
C ARG A 101 24.55 -37.31 -44.43
N ASN A 102 25.08 -36.35 -43.66
CA ASN A 102 26.52 -36.30 -43.32
C ASN A 102 26.84 -35.25 -42.22
N PRO A 103 28.06 -35.24 -41.63
CA PRO A 103 28.25 -34.76 -40.25
C PRO A 103 29.33 -33.66 -40.09
N SER A 104 29.49 -33.19 -38.86
CA SER A 104 30.82 -32.84 -38.33
C SER A 104 30.89 -32.99 -36.80
N MET A 105 31.64 -33.98 -36.30
CA MET A 105 32.15 -33.95 -34.93
C MET A 105 33.46 -33.18 -34.88
N ARG A 106 33.63 -32.31 -33.88
CA ARG A 106 34.95 -32.05 -33.28
C ARG A 106 34.82 -32.09 -31.75
N ARG A 107 35.42 -33.10 -31.13
CA ARG A 107 35.71 -33.10 -29.69
C ARG A 107 37.01 -32.32 -29.46
N MET A 108 37.06 -31.53 -28.40
CA MET A 108 38.32 -31.17 -27.72
C MET A 108 38.07 -31.05 -26.19
N PRO A 109 39.13 -31.07 -25.35
CA PRO A 109 39.10 -31.87 -24.12
C PRO A 109 38.57 -31.15 -22.88
N ALA A 110 38.18 -31.97 -21.90
CA ALA A 110 37.91 -31.52 -20.53
C ALA A 110 39.21 -31.05 -19.83
N TRP A 111 39.07 -30.05 -18.95
CA TRP A 111 40.14 -29.59 -18.07
C TRP A 111 40.12 -30.35 -16.73
N PRO A 112 41.28 -30.59 -16.10
CA PRO A 112 41.34 -31.27 -14.80
C PRO A 112 40.92 -30.36 -13.65
N ALA A 113 40.31 -30.94 -12.61
CA ALA A 113 40.03 -30.25 -11.36
C ALA A 113 41.29 -30.13 -10.48
N PRO A 114 41.51 -29.00 -9.78
CA PRO A 114 42.65 -28.84 -8.89
C PRO A 114 42.43 -29.57 -7.55
N THR A 115 43.37 -30.45 -7.18
CA THR A 115 43.48 -30.98 -5.82
C THR A 115 44.09 -29.92 -4.90
N PHE A 116 43.40 -29.55 -3.82
CA PHE A 116 43.96 -28.66 -2.80
C PHE A 116 44.77 -29.45 -1.77
N ASP A 117 46.05 -29.13 -1.64
CA ASP A 117 46.92 -29.64 -0.57
C ASP A 117 46.81 -28.73 0.67
N SER A 118 46.92 -29.30 1.87
CA SER A 118 46.48 -28.68 3.13
C SER A 118 47.63 -28.37 4.10
N THR A 119 48.77 -27.90 3.60
CA THR A 119 49.82 -27.30 4.43
C THR A 119 50.42 -26.04 3.79
N PHE A 120 50.09 -24.85 4.32
CA PHE A 120 50.96 -23.67 4.51
C PHE A 120 50.11 -22.46 4.95
N PHE A 121 50.26 -22.00 6.20
CA PHE A 121 50.36 -20.59 6.57
C PHE A 121 50.58 -20.46 8.08
N ALA A 122 51.79 -20.06 8.48
CA ALA A 122 52.11 -19.72 9.86
C ALA A 122 52.24 -18.18 9.98
N SER A 123 51.67 -17.65 11.05
CA SER A 123 51.94 -16.34 11.67
C SER A 123 52.81 -15.33 10.91
N GLN A 124 52.20 -14.23 10.44
CA GLN A 124 52.84 -12.92 10.46
C GLN A 124 51.89 -11.88 11.06
N SER A 125 52.36 -11.15 12.07
CA SER A 125 51.66 -10.02 12.68
C SER A 125 52.06 -8.73 11.97
N LEU A 126 51.13 -8.11 11.25
CA LEU A 126 51.32 -6.79 10.62
C LEU A 126 50.66 -5.70 11.46
N SER A 127 51.46 -4.68 11.80
CA SER A 127 51.03 -3.52 12.57
C SER A 127 50.39 -2.47 11.65
N TRP A 128 49.21 -1.98 12.03
CA TRP A 128 48.53 -0.91 11.32
C TRP A 128 49.20 0.44 11.55
N GLN A 129 50.02 0.89 10.60
CA GLN A 129 50.48 2.27 10.52
C GLN A 129 49.42 3.13 9.81
N ARG A 130 49.21 4.36 10.30
CA ARG A 130 48.27 5.32 9.68
C ARG A 130 48.85 5.87 8.37
N PRO A 131 48.06 6.04 7.31
CA PRO A 131 48.50 6.79 6.13
C PRO A 131 48.70 8.28 6.46
N PRO A 132 49.63 8.98 5.78
CA PRO A 132 49.83 10.42 5.95
C PRO A 132 48.69 11.24 5.31
N PRO A 133 48.46 12.49 5.76
CA PRO A 133 47.38 13.34 5.25
C PRO A 133 47.63 13.85 3.83
N VAL A 134 46.56 13.96 3.05
CA VAL A 134 46.57 14.52 1.68
C VAL A 134 46.45 16.05 1.75
N PRO A 135 47.30 16.83 1.05
CA PRO A 135 47.20 18.28 1.00
C PRO A 135 46.06 18.76 0.07
N PRO A 136 45.45 19.93 0.32
CA PRO A 136 44.36 20.45 -0.50
C PRO A 136 44.83 20.94 -1.88
N PRO A 137 43.95 20.95 -2.91
CA PRO A 137 44.29 21.42 -4.25
C PRO A 137 44.54 22.94 -4.29
N SER A 138 45.60 23.36 -4.99
CA SER A 138 45.96 24.77 -5.15
C SER A 138 45.57 25.30 -6.53
N THR A 139 44.46 26.02 -6.61
CA THR A 139 43.96 26.61 -7.86
C THR A 139 44.77 27.84 -8.25
N LYS A 140 45.77 27.67 -9.12
CA LYS A 140 46.47 28.79 -9.77
C LYS A 140 45.68 29.31 -10.97
N ILE A 141 44.93 30.38 -10.79
CA ILE A 141 44.40 31.19 -11.90
C ILE A 141 45.53 32.09 -12.42
N ARG A 142 45.72 32.15 -13.74
CA ARG A 142 46.62 33.09 -14.42
C ARG A 142 45.78 34.21 -15.06
N LEU A 143 46.15 35.46 -14.83
CA LEU A 143 45.44 36.65 -15.31
C LEU A 143 46.30 37.45 -16.30
N GLU A 144 45.96 37.34 -17.58
CA GLU A 144 46.29 38.21 -18.72
C GLU A 144 45.03 38.07 -19.62
N GLY A 145 44.27 39.07 -20.04
CA GLY A 145 44.53 40.50 -20.30
C GLY A 145 44.73 40.69 -21.81
N ASP A 146 43.95 41.46 -22.59
CA ASP A 146 42.73 42.26 -22.35
C ASP A 146 41.86 42.29 -23.63
N GLY A 147 40.62 42.82 -23.57
CA GLY A 147 39.80 43.02 -24.77
C GLY A 147 38.35 43.48 -24.53
N GLU A 148 38.12 44.79 -24.44
CA GLU A 148 36.77 45.36 -24.29
C GLU A 148 35.93 45.31 -25.59
N VAL A 149 34.67 44.87 -25.48
CA VAL A 149 33.56 45.42 -26.27
C VAL A 149 32.32 45.53 -25.36
N GLN A 150 31.83 46.74 -25.15
CA GLN A 150 30.62 46.98 -24.34
C GLN A 150 29.34 46.60 -25.08
N ARG A 151 28.41 45.92 -24.40
CA ARG A 151 26.95 45.98 -24.66
C ARG A 151 26.16 45.55 -23.44
N SER A 152 25.46 46.49 -22.82
CA SER A 152 24.58 46.25 -21.67
C SER A 152 23.18 45.78 -22.10
N MET A 153 22.62 44.78 -21.43
CA MET A 153 21.18 44.50 -21.45
C MET A 153 20.61 44.48 -20.04
N GLN A 154 19.45 45.11 -19.86
CA GLN A 154 18.69 45.16 -18.61
C GLN A 154 17.60 44.08 -18.59
N PRO A 155 17.13 43.63 -17.41
CA PRO A 155 16.03 42.68 -17.31
C PRO A 155 14.68 43.29 -17.77
N PRO A 156 13.73 42.47 -18.28
CA PRO A 156 12.44 42.95 -18.74
C PRO A 156 11.52 43.41 -17.60
N ARG A 157 10.61 44.33 -17.90
CA ARG A 157 9.51 44.78 -17.03
C ARG A 157 8.14 44.36 -17.60
N PRO A 158 7.08 44.27 -16.76
CA PRO A 158 5.76 43.80 -17.19
C PRO A 158 4.99 44.85 -18.01
N CYS A 159 4.00 44.39 -18.77
CA CYS A 159 3.09 45.22 -19.57
C CYS A 159 1.75 45.46 -18.86
N HIS A 160 1.15 46.64 -19.08
CA HIS A 160 -0.17 47.03 -18.60
C HIS A 160 -0.74 48.13 -19.53
N GLU A 161 -2.06 48.33 -19.53
CA GLU A 161 -2.83 49.42 -20.18
C GLU A 161 -2.94 49.42 -21.72
N LEU A 162 -4.01 49.94 -22.37
CA LEU A 162 -5.42 50.20 -21.98
C LEU A 162 -6.31 50.34 -23.26
N ASP A 163 -7.62 50.11 -23.09
CA ASP A 163 -8.80 50.59 -23.86
C ASP A 163 -8.80 50.84 -25.39
N LYS A 164 -9.79 50.22 -26.06
CA LYS A 164 -11.00 50.96 -26.52
C LYS A 164 -12.17 50.05 -26.97
N CYS A 165 -13.39 50.51 -26.71
CA CYS A 165 -14.66 49.88 -27.15
C CYS A 165 -15.18 50.55 -28.45
N PRO A 166 -16.17 49.96 -29.15
CA PRO A 166 -17.54 50.47 -28.95
C PRO A 166 -18.66 49.42 -28.98
N SER A 167 -19.77 49.73 -28.31
CA SER A 167 -21.06 49.01 -28.43
C SER A 167 -21.97 49.68 -29.49
N PRO A 168 -23.05 49.00 -29.90
CA PRO A 168 -24.37 49.48 -29.49
C PRO A 168 -25.26 48.39 -28.85
N ALA A 169 -26.43 48.78 -28.38
CA ALA A 169 -27.39 47.96 -27.62
C ALA A 169 -28.82 48.15 -28.19
N PRO A 170 -29.94 47.88 -27.48
CA PRO A 170 -30.23 46.81 -26.51
C PRO A 170 -31.49 45.99 -26.89
N GLY A 171 -31.78 44.89 -26.18
CA GLY A 171 -33.17 44.43 -26.00
C GLY A 171 -33.40 42.91 -25.99
N PHE A 172 -33.64 42.35 -24.79
CA PHE A 172 -34.89 41.67 -24.40
C PHE A 172 -34.77 41.20 -22.94
N VAL A 173 -35.84 41.36 -22.15
CA VAL A 173 -35.91 40.90 -20.76
C VAL A 173 -36.89 39.72 -20.70
N ASN A 174 -36.56 38.67 -19.96
CA ASN A 174 -37.51 37.63 -19.58
C ASN A 174 -37.18 37.08 -18.19
N ASN A 175 -38.23 36.78 -17.42
CA ASN A 175 -38.12 36.52 -15.98
C ASN A 175 -37.95 35.03 -15.68
N LEU A 176 -37.06 34.71 -14.74
CA LEU A 176 -37.05 33.45 -13.99
C LEU A 176 -36.76 33.75 -12.51
N GLU A 177 -37.76 33.57 -11.64
CA GLU A 177 -37.56 33.60 -10.19
C GLU A 177 -36.92 32.29 -9.69
N PRO A 178 -36.00 32.32 -8.72
CA PRO A 178 -35.54 31.12 -8.03
C PRO A 178 -36.64 30.52 -7.15
N ALA A 179 -36.85 29.21 -7.22
CA ALA A 179 -37.89 28.49 -6.46
C ALA A 179 -37.63 28.34 -4.95
N SER A 180 -36.71 29.13 -4.37
CA SER A 180 -36.30 29.07 -2.96
C SER A 180 -37.18 29.88 -2.00
N SER A 181 -37.99 30.82 -2.50
CA SER A 181 -38.75 31.76 -1.68
C SER A 181 -39.98 31.16 -0.96
N ARG A 182 -40.62 30.14 -1.55
CA ARG A 182 -41.92 29.61 -1.06
C ARG A 182 -41.80 28.67 0.14
N LEU A 183 -40.67 27.97 0.30
CA LEU A 183 -40.48 27.06 1.43
C LEU A 183 -40.30 27.81 2.76
N ALA A 184 -39.68 28.99 2.72
CA ALA A 184 -39.43 29.82 3.89
C ALA A 184 -40.70 30.42 4.51
N GLN A 185 -41.72 30.74 3.70
CA GLN A 185 -42.98 31.29 4.20
C GLN A 185 -43.87 30.25 4.89
N ALA A 186 -43.80 28.98 4.49
CA ALA A 186 -44.62 27.90 5.06
C ALA A 186 -44.28 27.59 6.54
N ILE A 187 -43.04 27.86 6.97
CA ILE A 187 -42.58 27.58 8.34
C ILE A 187 -43.01 28.69 9.33
N SER A 188 -43.41 29.86 8.83
CA SER A 188 -43.73 31.04 9.67
C SER A 188 -45.17 31.10 10.19
N LEU A 189 -46.03 30.13 9.86
CA LEU A 189 -47.45 30.08 10.27
C LEU A 189 -47.76 28.72 10.88
N GLY A 190 -47.75 28.64 12.21
CA GLY A 190 -48.01 27.40 12.93
C GLY A 190 -49.48 26.97 12.90
N ASP A 191 -49.86 26.15 11.92
CA ASP A 191 -51.14 25.43 11.90
C ASP A 191 -51.04 24.14 12.75
N PRO A 192 -51.77 24.01 13.88
CA PRO A 192 -51.71 22.82 14.73
C PRO A 192 -52.31 21.54 14.11
N ARG A 193 -52.89 21.60 12.90
CA ARG A 193 -53.59 20.47 12.26
C ARG A 193 -52.71 19.63 11.32
N ALA A 194 -51.46 20.03 11.11
CA ALA A 194 -50.49 19.31 10.26
C ALA A 194 -49.79 18.12 10.95
N VAL A 195 -50.17 17.75 12.18
CA VAL A 195 -49.59 16.60 12.93
C VAL A 195 -50.17 15.27 12.43
N GLY A 196 -49.95 14.97 11.15
CA GLY A 196 -50.16 13.65 10.58
C GLY A 196 -49.13 12.65 11.14
N GLN A 197 -49.52 11.39 11.31
CA GLN A 197 -48.65 10.34 11.84
C GLN A 197 -47.49 10.02 10.87
N VAL A 198 -46.32 10.63 11.06
CA VAL A 198 -45.07 10.18 10.41
C VAL A 198 -44.55 8.94 11.15
N ARG A 199 -45.32 7.85 11.12
CA ARG A 199 -44.77 6.49 11.25
C ARG A 199 -44.12 6.14 9.91
N GLY A 200 -42.99 6.78 9.64
CA GLY A 200 -42.15 6.49 8.49
C GLY A 200 -41.56 5.09 8.64
N VAL A 201 -42.27 4.08 8.12
CA VAL A 201 -41.65 2.82 7.75
C VAL A 201 -40.70 3.16 6.61
N THR A 202 -39.41 3.27 6.91
CA THR A 202 -38.37 3.34 5.89
C THR A 202 -38.54 2.14 4.96
N ALA A 203 -38.59 2.40 3.65
CA ALA A 203 -38.71 1.33 2.68
C ALA A 203 -37.59 0.30 2.90
N MET A 204 -37.92 -0.98 2.81
CA MET A 204 -36.91 -2.04 2.92
C MET A 204 -35.95 -1.91 1.73
N VAL A 205 -34.67 -1.72 2.05
CA VAL A 205 -33.57 -1.55 1.10
C VAL A 205 -32.84 -2.88 1.03
N LYS A 206 -32.44 -3.32 -0.16
CA LYS A 206 -31.59 -4.49 -0.36
C LYS A 206 -30.13 -4.09 -0.52
N ILE A 207 -29.28 -4.57 0.39
CA ILE A 207 -27.84 -4.34 0.44
C ILE A 207 -27.12 -5.65 0.11
N LEU A 208 -26.33 -5.62 -0.96
CA LEU A 208 -25.50 -6.75 -1.40
C LEU A 208 -24.03 -6.47 -1.07
N CYS A 209 -23.44 -7.29 -0.21
CA CYS A 209 -22.07 -7.14 0.29
C CYS A 209 -21.17 -8.26 -0.23
N VAL A 210 -20.13 -7.90 -0.98
CA VAL A 210 -19.17 -8.84 -1.57
C VAL A 210 -17.85 -8.76 -0.82
N LEU A 211 -17.53 -9.84 -0.10
CA LEU A 211 -16.38 -9.98 0.82
C LEU A 211 -15.54 -11.21 0.45
N TYR A 212 -14.32 -11.34 0.97
CA TYR A 212 -13.53 -12.57 0.75
C TYR A 212 -13.99 -13.75 1.62
N ASP A 213 -13.62 -14.98 1.21
CA ASP A 213 -13.84 -16.18 2.01
C ASP A 213 -13.21 -16.05 3.43
N ASP A 214 -13.74 -16.77 4.41
CA ASP A 214 -13.12 -16.91 5.73
C ASP A 214 -11.75 -17.63 5.66
N PRO A 215 -10.90 -17.54 6.71
CA PRO A 215 -9.63 -18.26 6.74
C PRO A 215 -9.81 -19.77 6.57
N VAL A 216 -8.83 -20.44 5.95
CA VAL A 216 -8.90 -21.89 5.61
C VAL A 216 -9.05 -22.79 6.86
N GLY A 217 -8.64 -22.33 8.03
CA GLY A 217 -8.84 -23.01 9.32
C GLY A 217 -10.19 -22.74 10.00
N GLY A 218 -11.10 -22.01 9.35
CA GLY A 218 -12.33 -21.46 9.93
C GLY A 218 -12.18 -20.00 10.39
N PHE A 219 -13.30 -19.36 10.71
CA PHE A 219 -13.32 -18.02 11.29
C PHE A 219 -12.68 -18.04 12.70
N PRO A 220 -11.79 -17.10 13.04
CA PRO A 220 -11.00 -17.16 14.27
C PRO A 220 -11.82 -16.85 15.52
N LEU A 221 -11.67 -17.70 16.55
CA LEU A 221 -12.19 -17.45 17.90
C LEU A 221 -11.18 -16.68 18.78
N GLU A 222 -9.90 -16.71 18.42
CA GLU A 222 -8.79 -16.08 19.13
C GLU A 222 -7.86 -15.36 18.13
N TYR A 223 -7.20 -14.29 18.59
CA TYR A 223 -6.28 -13.48 17.80
C TYR A 223 -4.92 -13.36 18.51
N ALA A 224 -3.86 -13.05 17.76
CA ALA A 224 -2.50 -12.91 18.29
C ALA A 224 -2.27 -11.68 19.22
N ARG A 225 -3.33 -10.99 19.63
CA ARG A 225 -3.36 -9.90 20.64
C ARG A 225 -4.82 -9.53 20.96
N ASP A 226 -5.04 -8.98 22.15
CA ASP A 226 -6.38 -8.64 22.63
C ASP A 226 -6.95 -7.32 22.09
N SER A 227 -6.11 -6.43 21.53
CA SER A 227 -6.51 -5.10 21.07
C SER A 227 -5.56 -4.51 20.01
N ILE A 228 -5.98 -3.40 19.40
CA ILE A 228 -5.18 -2.58 18.49
C ILE A 228 -5.01 -1.15 19.04
N PRO A 229 -3.95 -0.41 18.66
CA PRO A 229 -3.83 1.01 19.00
C PRO A 229 -4.95 1.84 18.36
N GLU A 230 -5.50 2.78 19.11
CA GLU A 230 -6.48 3.75 18.60
C GLU A 230 -5.83 4.74 17.61
N THR A 231 -6.65 5.31 16.72
CA THR A 231 -6.19 6.34 15.75
C THR A 231 -7.35 7.30 15.45
N PRO A 232 -7.68 8.24 16.36
CA PRO A 232 -8.87 9.09 16.23
C PRO A 232 -8.75 10.18 15.15
N VAL A 233 -7.53 10.53 14.73
CA VAL A 233 -7.25 11.57 13.73
C VAL A 233 -6.11 11.12 12.82
N TYR A 234 -6.28 11.30 11.51
CA TYR A 234 -5.26 11.03 10.50
C TYR A 234 -4.32 12.23 10.30
N PRO A 235 -3.09 12.04 9.79
CA PRO A 235 -2.21 13.15 9.44
C PRO A 235 -2.88 14.11 8.44
N GLY A 236 -2.76 15.42 8.69
CA GLY A 236 -3.55 16.45 7.97
C GLY A 236 -4.89 16.79 8.64
N GLY A 237 -5.26 16.14 9.75
CA GLY A 237 -6.37 16.55 10.61
C GLY A 237 -7.74 15.96 10.27
N GLN A 238 -7.84 15.14 9.22
CA GLN A 238 -9.08 14.39 8.92
C GLN A 238 -9.39 13.45 10.10
N LYS A 239 -10.57 13.56 10.71
CA LYS A 239 -11.00 12.63 11.77
C LYS A 239 -11.19 11.22 11.22
N ALA A 240 -10.97 10.23 12.06
CA ALA A 240 -11.45 8.87 11.82
C ALA A 240 -12.99 8.84 11.60
N PRO A 241 -13.54 7.73 11.06
CA PRO A 241 -14.98 7.50 11.06
C PRO A 241 -15.60 7.63 12.44
N SER A 242 -16.82 8.14 12.47
CA SER A 242 -17.64 8.37 13.65
C SER A 242 -19.10 8.02 13.34
N PRO A 243 -19.41 6.74 13.06
CA PRO A 243 -20.79 6.26 13.08
C PRO A 243 -21.39 6.38 14.49
N ALA A 244 -22.71 6.27 14.60
CA ALA A 244 -23.43 6.38 15.87
C ALA A 244 -23.03 5.29 16.90
N ALA A 245 -22.64 4.11 16.42
CA ALA A 245 -22.02 3.03 17.19
C ALA A 245 -21.23 2.09 16.26
N VAL A 246 -20.62 1.04 16.81
CA VAL A 246 -20.08 -0.10 16.05
C VAL A 246 -20.44 -1.40 16.76
N ASP A 247 -20.80 -2.45 16.01
CA ASP A 247 -21.29 -3.73 16.55
C ASP A 247 -20.18 -4.80 16.54
N PHE A 248 -18.92 -4.37 16.69
CA PHE A 248 -17.71 -5.22 16.60
C PHE A 248 -16.59 -4.71 17.53
N LYS A 249 -15.62 -5.56 17.86
CA LYS A 249 -14.45 -5.17 18.66
C LYS A 249 -13.31 -4.71 17.73
N PRO A 250 -12.72 -3.52 17.94
CA PRO A 250 -11.56 -3.07 17.16
C PRO A 250 -10.37 -4.04 17.29
N GLY A 251 -10.04 -4.71 16.19
CA GLY A 251 -9.02 -5.77 16.14
C GLY A 251 -9.52 -7.08 15.52
N ASP A 252 -10.84 -7.28 15.46
CA ASP A 252 -11.46 -8.46 14.84
C ASP A 252 -11.24 -8.53 13.32
N LEU A 253 -11.43 -9.72 12.75
CA LEU A 253 -11.49 -9.97 11.30
C LEU A 253 -12.91 -9.66 10.79
N LEU A 254 -13.09 -8.47 10.20
CA LEU A 254 -14.40 -7.96 9.76
C LEU A 254 -14.62 -8.13 8.25
N GLY A 255 -13.54 -8.29 7.48
CA GLY A 255 -13.56 -8.19 6.03
C GLY A 255 -13.93 -9.46 5.26
N CYS A 256 -14.15 -10.60 5.92
CA CYS A 256 -14.58 -11.86 5.30
C CYS A 256 -16.07 -12.12 5.51
N VAL A 257 -16.60 -13.16 4.84
CA VAL A 257 -18.03 -13.49 4.84
C VAL A 257 -18.64 -13.70 6.24
N SER A 258 -17.93 -14.26 7.23
CA SER A 258 -18.45 -14.36 8.60
C SER A 258 -18.16 -13.12 9.47
N GLY A 259 -17.33 -12.18 9.00
CA GLY A 259 -17.05 -10.91 9.68
C GLY A 259 -18.02 -9.79 9.31
N GLU A 260 -18.65 -9.88 8.12
CA GLU A 260 -19.80 -9.07 7.68
C GLU A 260 -19.66 -7.54 7.76
N LEU A 261 -18.44 -7.03 7.88
CA LEU A 261 -18.12 -5.63 8.26
C LEU A 261 -18.77 -5.17 9.59
N GLY A 262 -19.30 -6.09 10.40
CA GLY A 262 -20.11 -5.79 11.59
C GLY A 262 -21.37 -4.97 11.28
N LEU A 263 -22.08 -5.29 10.18
CA LEU A 263 -23.24 -4.53 9.69
C LEU A 263 -24.61 -5.19 9.89
N ARG A 264 -24.68 -6.50 10.17
CA ARG A 264 -25.97 -7.23 10.14
C ARG A 264 -26.98 -6.73 11.18
N GLU A 265 -26.58 -6.62 12.45
CA GLU A 265 -27.45 -6.12 13.52
C GLU A 265 -27.98 -4.71 13.21
N PHE A 266 -27.10 -3.82 12.77
CA PHE A 266 -27.43 -2.46 12.32
C PHE A 266 -28.42 -2.40 11.14
N LEU A 267 -28.30 -3.28 10.14
CA LEU A 267 -29.14 -3.26 8.93
C LEU A 267 -30.48 -3.99 9.14
N GLU A 268 -30.45 -5.20 9.70
CA GLU A 268 -31.67 -5.99 9.97
C GLU A 268 -32.51 -5.35 11.10
N GLY A 269 -31.86 -4.76 12.11
CA GLY A 269 -32.51 -3.98 13.17
C GLY A 269 -33.23 -2.72 12.65
N LYS A 270 -32.94 -2.28 11.41
CA LYS A 270 -33.66 -1.21 10.70
C LYS A 270 -34.67 -1.74 9.65
N GLY A 271 -34.81 -3.05 9.50
CA GLY A 271 -35.71 -3.67 8.52
C GLY A 271 -35.18 -3.62 7.08
N HIS A 272 -33.86 -3.56 6.89
CA HIS A 272 -33.22 -3.70 5.58
C HIS A 272 -32.78 -5.15 5.34
N GLU A 273 -32.72 -5.57 4.08
CA GLU A 273 -32.23 -6.89 3.66
C GLU A 273 -30.71 -6.82 3.44
N PHE A 274 -29.95 -7.71 4.09
CA PHE A 274 -28.49 -7.72 4.02
C PHE A 274 -27.95 -9.10 3.59
N LEU A 275 -27.49 -9.18 2.34
CA LEU A 275 -26.92 -10.39 1.75
C LEU A 275 -25.40 -10.28 1.65
N VAL A 276 -24.69 -11.33 2.08
CA VAL A 276 -23.22 -11.40 2.08
C VAL A 276 -22.77 -12.58 1.22
N THR A 277 -21.80 -12.37 0.33
CA THR A 277 -21.29 -13.43 -0.57
C THR A 277 -19.81 -13.24 -0.93
N ALA A 278 -19.08 -14.34 -1.05
CA ALA A 278 -17.75 -14.36 -1.68
C ALA A 278 -17.80 -14.80 -3.16
N SER A 279 -18.96 -15.20 -3.68
CA SER A 279 -19.10 -15.76 -5.02
C SER A 279 -19.50 -14.71 -6.07
N LYS A 280 -18.85 -14.75 -7.23
CA LYS A 280 -19.29 -14.02 -8.43
C LYS A 280 -20.70 -14.45 -8.86
N ASP A 281 -21.01 -15.73 -8.71
CA ASP A 281 -22.29 -16.33 -9.06
C ASP A 281 -23.45 -15.70 -8.26
N GLY A 282 -23.27 -15.52 -6.94
CA GLY A 282 -24.22 -14.81 -6.07
C GLY A 282 -24.30 -13.30 -6.34
N LEU A 283 -23.21 -12.67 -6.80
CA LEU A 283 -23.25 -11.28 -7.27
C LEU A 283 -24.16 -11.14 -8.50
N GLU A 284 -24.06 -12.01 -9.51
CA GLU A 284 -24.96 -11.94 -10.69
C GLU A 284 -26.42 -12.22 -10.34
N GLN A 285 -26.68 -13.07 -9.34
CA GLN A 285 -28.04 -13.42 -8.89
C GLN A 285 -28.72 -12.25 -8.16
N GLU A 286 -28.06 -11.68 -7.17
CA GLU A 286 -28.67 -10.71 -6.24
C GLU A 286 -28.56 -9.25 -6.68
N LEU A 287 -27.78 -8.94 -7.72
CA LEU A 287 -27.55 -7.57 -8.17
C LEU A 287 -28.77 -6.91 -8.84
N SER A 288 -29.69 -7.70 -9.43
CA SER A 288 -30.77 -7.16 -10.27
C SER A 288 -31.76 -6.26 -9.51
N ASP A 289 -31.83 -6.41 -8.19
CA ASP A 289 -32.78 -5.71 -7.35
C ASP A 289 -32.15 -5.11 -6.08
N ALA A 290 -30.81 -5.13 -5.98
CA ALA A 290 -30.02 -4.43 -4.97
C ALA A 290 -30.04 -2.90 -5.17
N GLU A 291 -30.20 -2.14 -4.09
CA GLU A 291 -30.10 -0.67 -4.08
C GLU A 291 -28.69 -0.20 -3.70
N ILE A 292 -27.99 -0.99 -2.88
CA ILE A 292 -26.64 -0.71 -2.40
C ILE A 292 -25.75 -1.92 -2.68
N VAL A 293 -24.60 -1.70 -3.31
CA VAL A 293 -23.54 -2.71 -3.45
C VAL A 293 -22.33 -2.27 -2.63
N ILE A 294 -21.84 -3.16 -1.77
CA ILE A 294 -20.61 -2.96 -0.99
C ILE A 294 -19.58 -3.97 -1.48
N SER A 295 -18.35 -3.55 -1.75
CA SER A 295 -17.24 -4.50 -1.94
C SER A 295 -15.89 -3.90 -1.57
N GLN A 296 -14.85 -4.73 -1.53
CA GLN A 296 -13.50 -4.35 -1.12
C GLN A 296 -12.51 -4.40 -2.28
N PRO A 297 -11.49 -3.52 -2.33
CA PRO A 297 -10.41 -3.61 -3.32
C PRO A 297 -9.63 -4.93 -3.29
N PHE A 298 -9.68 -5.66 -2.18
CA PHE A 298 -9.02 -6.95 -1.97
C PHE A 298 -9.74 -8.09 -2.73
N TRP A 299 -11.07 -8.01 -2.76
CA TRP A 299 -11.98 -8.97 -3.40
C TRP A 299 -13.11 -8.22 -4.14
N PRO A 300 -12.80 -7.55 -5.26
CA PRO A 300 -13.67 -6.54 -5.84
C PRO A 300 -14.88 -7.14 -6.58
N ALA A 301 -16.07 -6.63 -6.26
CA ALA A 301 -17.23 -6.73 -7.14
C ALA A 301 -17.05 -5.74 -8.29
N TYR A 302 -16.52 -6.20 -9.43
CA TYR A 302 -16.29 -5.36 -10.59
C TYR A 302 -17.61 -4.85 -11.18
N MET A 303 -18.01 -3.62 -10.85
CA MET A 303 -19.25 -3.00 -11.31
C MET A 303 -19.05 -2.39 -12.71
N THR A 304 -19.00 -3.27 -13.71
CA THR A 304 -18.92 -2.90 -15.14
C THR A 304 -20.20 -2.19 -15.63
N ALA A 305 -20.12 -1.48 -16.76
CA ALA A 305 -21.31 -0.93 -17.43
C ALA A 305 -22.46 -1.96 -17.58
N ASP A 306 -22.16 -3.19 -17.99
CA ASP A 306 -23.17 -4.25 -18.15
C ASP A 306 -23.84 -4.64 -16.82
N ARG A 307 -23.08 -4.72 -15.72
CA ARG A 307 -23.63 -4.97 -14.38
C ARG A 307 -24.46 -3.79 -13.88
N ILE A 308 -23.99 -2.56 -14.10
CA ILE A 308 -24.72 -1.33 -13.77
C ILE A 308 -26.03 -1.23 -14.57
N ALA A 309 -26.03 -1.62 -15.85
CA ALA A 309 -27.22 -1.70 -16.68
C ALA A 309 -28.23 -2.76 -16.18
N LYS A 310 -27.73 -3.93 -15.77
CA LYS A 310 -28.52 -5.01 -15.13
C LYS A 310 -29.08 -4.65 -13.75
N ALA A 311 -28.63 -3.57 -13.11
CA ALA A 311 -29.01 -3.17 -11.76
C ALA A 311 -29.96 -1.93 -11.77
N PRO A 312 -31.24 -2.08 -12.13
CA PRO A 312 -32.18 -0.97 -12.24
C PRO A 312 -32.41 -0.20 -10.91
N LYS A 313 -32.32 -0.88 -9.75
CA LYS A 313 -32.50 -0.22 -8.44
C LYS A 313 -31.22 0.40 -7.85
N LEU A 314 -30.04 0.14 -8.41
CA LEU A 314 -28.77 0.53 -7.80
C LEU A 314 -28.63 2.05 -7.69
N ARG A 315 -28.32 2.53 -6.48
CA ARG A 315 -28.18 3.96 -6.13
C ARG A 315 -26.84 4.30 -5.47
N LEU A 316 -26.21 3.33 -4.79
CA LEU A 316 -24.94 3.52 -4.08
C LEU A 316 -23.99 2.33 -4.27
N CYS A 317 -22.75 2.60 -4.65
CA CYS A 317 -21.62 1.68 -4.55
C CYS A 317 -20.67 2.14 -3.45
N VAL A 318 -20.43 1.29 -2.44
CA VAL A 318 -19.48 1.57 -1.34
C VAL A 318 -18.24 0.70 -1.47
N THR A 319 -17.08 1.34 -1.61
CA THR A 319 -15.78 0.71 -1.47
C THR A 319 -15.40 0.62 0.01
N ALA A 320 -15.45 -0.59 0.57
CA ALA A 320 -14.98 -0.92 1.91
C ALA A 320 -13.43 -0.94 1.95
N GLY A 321 -12.84 0.26 1.89
CA GLY A 321 -11.40 0.48 1.73
C GLY A 321 -11.14 1.79 0.99
N VAL A 322 -10.15 1.78 0.09
CA VAL A 322 -9.74 2.93 -0.73
C VAL A 322 -9.49 2.50 -2.19
N GLY A 323 -10.04 3.27 -3.12
CA GLY A 323 -9.94 3.13 -4.56
C GLY A 323 -11.11 2.38 -5.21
N SER A 324 -12.01 3.13 -5.86
CA SER A 324 -13.22 2.63 -6.52
C SER A 324 -13.04 2.29 -8.01
N ASP A 325 -11.81 2.10 -8.49
CA ASP A 325 -11.41 1.74 -9.87
C ASP A 325 -11.92 0.38 -10.39
N HIS A 326 -12.55 -0.41 -9.51
CA HIS A 326 -13.32 -1.61 -9.85
C HIS A 326 -14.78 -1.29 -10.24
N VAL A 327 -15.23 -0.04 -10.09
CA VAL A 327 -16.49 0.47 -10.61
C VAL A 327 -16.22 1.21 -11.92
N ASP A 328 -17.06 1.00 -12.92
CA ASP A 328 -17.10 1.82 -14.11
C ASP A 328 -17.65 3.21 -13.74
N LEU A 329 -16.74 4.16 -13.47
CA LEU A 329 -17.09 5.49 -13.00
C LEU A 329 -17.85 6.30 -14.05
N GLU A 330 -17.64 6.03 -15.34
CA GLU A 330 -18.40 6.65 -16.42
C GLU A 330 -19.84 6.12 -16.44
N ALA A 331 -20.05 4.81 -16.39
CA ALA A 331 -21.39 4.22 -16.31
C ALA A 331 -22.12 4.63 -15.01
N ALA A 332 -21.41 4.74 -13.89
CA ALA A 332 -21.96 5.24 -12.63
C ALA A 332 -22.41 6.71 -12.75
N CYS A 333 -21.60 7.58 -13.38
CA CYS A 333 -21.99 8.95 -13.71
C CYS A 333 -23.24 9.00 -14.60
N GLN A 334 -23.24 8.27 -15.72
CA GLN A 334 -24.38 8.23 -16.65
C GLN A 334 -25.68 7.73 -16.01
N ARG A 335 -25.60 6.90 -14.97
CA ARG A 335 -26.73 6.38 -14.19
C ARG A 335 -27.09 7.18 -12.94
N GLY A 336 -26.34 8.22 -12.58
CA GLY A 336 -26.54 9.00 -11.35
C GLY A 336 -26.25 8.20 -10.07
N ILE A 337 -25.48 7.12 -10.15
CA ILE A 337 -25.13 6.27 -9.01
C ILE A 337 -24.07 6.97 -8.16
N THR A 338 -24.31 7.05 -6.85
CA THR A 338 -23.28 7.55 -5.91
C THR A 338 -22.19 6.49 -5.75
N VAL A 339 -20.93 6.88 -5.84
CA VAL A 339 -19.77 6.01 -5.55
C VAL A 339 -18.97 6.65 -4.42
N ALA A 340 -18.75 5.90 -3.34
CA ALA A 340 -18.05 6.37 -2.15
C ALA A 340 -17.02 5.35 -1.64
N GLU A 341 -15.93 5.83 -1.05
CA GLU A 341 -14.88 5.05 -0.41
C GLU A 341 -14.56 5.59 0.99
N VAL A 342 -14.02 4.75 1.89
CA VAL A 342 -13.61 5.22 3.22
C VAL A 342 -12.21 5.83 3.14
N SER A 343 -12.13 7.00 2.52
CA SER A 343 -10.88 7.68 2.23
C SER A 343 -10.05 7.95 3.51
N TYR A 344 -8.73 7.70 3.42
CA TYR A 344 -7.74 7.60 4.52
C TYR A 344 -7.80 6.32 5.41
N SER A 345 -8.88 5.52 5.41
CA SER A 345 -9.05 4.37 6.34
C SER A 345 -7.84 3.42 6.45
N ASN A 346 -7.17 3.16 5.34
CA ASN A 346 -6.04 2.24 5.26
C ASN A 346 -4.76 2.86 4.68
N SER A 347 -4.75 4.16 4.32
CA SER A 347 -3.62 4.79 3.62
C SER A 347 -2.29 4.72 4.38
N ILE A 348 -2.35 4.70 5.72
CA ILE A 348 -1.17 4.49 6.58
C ILE A 348 -0.64 3.05 6.50
N SER A 349 -1.53 2.06 6.50
CA SER A 349 -1.17 0.64 6.38
C SER A 349 -0.56 0.33 5.01
N VAL A 350 -1.06 0.96 3.94
CA VAL A 350 -0.44 0.86 2.60
C VAL A 350 0.97 1.49 2.59
N ALA A 351 1.14 2.67 3.20
CA ALA A 351 2.44 3.35 3.26
C ALA A 351 3.49 2.54 4.06
N GLU A 352 3.07 1.83 5.10
CA GLU A 352 3.93 0.92 5.86
C GLU A 352 4.31 -0.32 5.05
N HIS A 353 3.36 -0.91 4.32
CA HIS A 353 3.61 -2.04 3.42
C HIS A 353 4.56 -1.68 2.26
N ALA A 354 4.42 -0.47 1.69
CA ALA A 354 5.32 0.02 0.65
C ALA A 354 6.78 0.13 1.15
N VAL A 355 7.01 0.72 2.32
CA VAL A 355 8.35 0.83 2.92
C VAL A 355 8.91 -0.54 3.31
N MET A 356 8.08 -1.43 3.86
CA MET A 356 8.45 -2.83 4.12
C MET A 356 8.92 -3.54 2.84
N MET A 357 8.24 -3.32 1.71
CA MET A 357 8.60 -3.92 0.42
C MET A 357 9.87 -3.31 -0.20
N ILE A 358 10.09 -2.00 -0.06
CA ILE A 358 11.37 -1.35 -0.43
C ILE A 358 12.53 -2.04 0.30
N LEU A 359 12.45 -2.12 1.63
CA LEU A 359 13.49 -2.73 2.46
C LEU A 359 13.66 -4.24 2.14
N SER A 360 12.56 -4.96 1.93
CA SER A 360 12.60 -6.40 1.62
C SER A 360 13.30 -6.72 0.30
N LEU A 361 13.11 -5.90 -0.74
CA LEU A 361 13.79 -6.07 -2.01
C LEU A 361 15.25 -5.61 -1.96
N VAL A 362 15.50 -4.39 -1.48
CA VAL A 362 16.85 -3.79 -1.50
C VAL A 362 17.81 -4.59 -0.61
N ARG A 363 17.35 -5.12 0.53
CA ARG A 363 18.16 -5.99 1.41
C ARG A 363 18.16 -7.47 1.02
N ASN A 364 17.52 -7.87 -0.09
CA ASN A 364 17.41 -9.28 -0.52
C ASN A 364 16.82 -10.22 0.57
N TYR A 365 15.77 -9.76 1.27
CA TYR A 365 15.25 -10.43 2.47
C TYR A 365 14.63 -11.80 2.18
N LEU A 366 13.78 -11.92 1.15
CA LEU A 366 12.99 -13.14 0.92
C LEU A 366 13.85 -14.38 0.58
N PRO A 367 14.86 -14.33 -0.31
CA PRO A 367 15.77 -15.45 -0.53
C PRO A 367 16.62 -15.77 0.70
N SER A 368 16.99 -14.75 1.48
CA SER A 368 17.76 -14.92 2.73
C SER A 368 16.94 -15.60 3.83
N HIS A 369 15.63 -15.34 3.89
CA HIS A 369 14.70 -16.04 4.77
C HIS A 369 14.55 -17.52 4.36
N GLU A 370 14.39 -17.81 3.07
CA GLU A 370 14.25 -19.19 2.59
C GLU A 370 15.56 -20.01 2.78
N MET A 371 16.72 -19.37 2.62
CA MET A 371 18.03 -19.97 2.96
C MET A 371 18.04 -20.45 4.42
N ALA A 372 17.64 -19.60 5.37
CA ALA A 372 17.57 -19.98 6.79
C ALA A 372 16.51 -21.05 7.07
N LYS A 373 15.32 -20.93 6.46
CA LYS A 373 14.20 -21.88 6.62
C LYS A 373 14.51 -23.27 6.06
N SER A 374 15.32 -23.36 5.00
CA SER A 374 15.81 -24.62 4.44
C SER A 374 17.03 -25.21 5.18
N GLY A 375 17.48 -24.59 6.27
CA GLY A 375 18.63 -25.05 7.06
C GLY A 375 20.00 -24.67 6.48
N GLY A 376 20.02 -23.82 5.45
CA GLY A 376 21.24 -23.25 4.87
C GLY A 376 21.75 -22.03 5.65
N TRP A 377 22.97 -21.58 5.30
CA TRP A 377 23.64 -20.44 5.94
C TRP A 377 24.41 -19.54 4.96
N ASN A 378 24.26 -19.74 3.64
CA ASN A 378 25.23 -19.23 2.66
C ASN A 378 25.24 -17.68 2.56
N ILE A 379 26.07 -17.04 3.38
CA ILE A 379 26.15 -15.57 3.48
C ILE A 379 26.43 -14.92 2.13
N ALA A 380 27.31 -15.50 1.31
CA ALA A 380 27.64 -14.97 -0.02
C ALA A 380 26.42 -14.97 -0.97
N ASP A 381 25.59 -16.01 -0.95
CA ASP A 381 24.39 -16.09 -1.78
C ASP A 381 23.37 -15.03 -1.34
N CYS A 382 23.15 -14.92 -0.03
CA CYS A 382 22.26 -13.91 0.58
C CYS A 382 22.74 -12.47 0.32
N SER A 383 24.03 -12.19 0.48
CA SER A 383 24.59 -10.84 0.36
C SER A 383 24.84 -10.38 -1.08
N SER A 384 24.92 -11.31 -2.04
CA SER A 384 25.21 -11.03 -3.47
C SER A 384 24.28 -10.01 -4.15
N ARG A 385 23.12 -9.73 -3.55
CA ARG A 385 22.10 -8.78 -4.03
C ARG A 385 21.58 -7.85 -2.92
N SER A 386 22.22 -7.84 -1.75
CA SER A 386 21.79 -7.08 -0.57
C SER A 386 22.52 -5.74 -0.51
N TYR A 387 21.76 -4.65 -0.46
CA TYR A 387 22.26 -3.28 -0.39
C TYR A 387 21.60 -2.53 0.78
N ASP A 388 22.17 -1.40 1.15
CA ASP A 388 21.57 -0.42 2.04
C ASP A 388 20.73 0.58 1.24
N VAL A 389 19.66 1.14 1.86
CA VAL A 389 18.83 2.19 1.25
C VAL A 389 19.41 3.60 1.49
N GLU A 390 20.40 3.73 2.36
CA GLU A 390 21.10 4.98 2.66
C GLU A 390 21.69 5.58 1.37
N GLY A 391 21.43 6.87 1.11
CA GLY A 391 21.88 7.56 -0.10
C GLY A 391 21.15 7.16 -1.40
N MET A 392 20.23 6.18 -1.41
CA MET A 392 19.45 5.88 -2.61
C MET A 392 18.46 7.00 -2.96
N HIS A 393 18.26 7.23 -4.26
CA HIS A 393 17.20 8.11 -4.75
C HIS A 393 15.86 7.36 -4.81
N VAL A 394 14.88 7.78 -4.02
CA VAL A 394 13.55 7.14 -3.95
C VAL A 394 12.46 8.10 -4.43
N GLY A 395 11.71 7.70 -5.45
CA GLY A 395 10.67 8.53 -6.08
C GLY A 395 9.26 7.98 -5.92
N THR A 396 8.27 8.83 -5.57
CA THR A 396 6.85 8.45 -5.56
C THR A 396 6.08 9.05 -6.75
N VAL A 397 5.32 8.21 -7.45
CA VAL A 397 4.30 8.66 -8.42
C VAL A 397 2.99 8.83 -7.66
N GLY A 398 2.51 10.06 -7.56
CA GLY A 398 1.48 10.46 -6.62
C GLY A 398 2.07 10.74 -5.23
N ALA A 399 1.79 11.92 -4.70
CA ALA A 399 2.23 12.42 -3.39
C ALA A 399 1.04 12.79 -2.47
N GLY A 400 -0.15 12.29 -2.77
CA GLY A 400 -1.31 12.32 -1.87
C GLY A 400 -1.12 11.51 -0.58
N ARG A 401 -2.23 11.18 0.10
CA ARG A 401 -2.27 10.57 1.45
C ARG A 401 -1.28 9.42 1.69
N ILE A 402 -1.11 8.53 0.70
CA ILE A 402 -0.19 7.38 0.79
C ILE A 402 1.24 7.81 0.46
N GLY A 403 1.47 8.42 -0.71
CA GLY A 403 2.80 8.84 -1.16
C GLY A 403 3.52 9.76 -0.15
N LEU A 404 2.84 10.77 0.40
CA LEU A 404 3.42 11.62 1.44
C LEU A 404 3.70 10.86 2.75
N ALA A 405 2.88 9.87 3.10
CA ALA A 405 3.10 9.03 4.28
C ALA A 405 4.27 8.03 4.08
N VAL A 406 4.59 7.66 2.84
CA VAL A 406 5.81 6.93 2.45
C VAL A 406 7.04 7.85 2.51
N LEU A 407 6.98 9.03 1.90
CA LEU A 407 8.08 10.02 1.94
C LEU A 407 8.48 10.38 3.38
N LYS A 408 7.49 10.64 4.26
CA LYS A 408 7.73 10.90 5.69
C LYS A 408 8.34 9.72 6.44
N ARG A 409 8.10 8.47 6.00
CA ARG A 409 8.71 7.25 6.58
C ARG A 409 10.12 6.97 6.05
N LEU A 410 10.41 7.36 4.81
CA LEU A 410 11.73 7.18 4.19
C LEU A 410 12.72 8.29 4.54
N ARG A 411 12.25 9.48 4.91
CA ARG A 411 13.13 10.60 5.32
C ARG A 411 14.19 10.23 6.37
N PRO A 412 13.91 9.48 7.45
CA PRO A 412 14.93 9.08 8.44
C PRO A 412 15.83 7.90 8.01
N PHE A 413 15.71 7.38 6.77
CA PHE A 413 16.65 6.42 6.19
C PHE A 413 17.75 7.12 5.34
N ASP A 414 17.85 8.44 5.45
CA ASP A 414 18.76 9.33 4.69
C ASP A 414 18.84 9.00 3.18
N THR A 415 17.64 8.83 2.63
CA THR A 415 17.37 8.71 1.20
C THR A 415 17.23 10.08 0.53
N HIS A 416 17.52 10.15 -0.77
CA HIS A 416 17.24 11.32 -1.59
C HIS A 416 15.82 11.24 -2.16
N LEU A 417 14.90 12.03 -1.59
CA LEU A 417 13.47 11.92 -1.88
C LEU A 417 13.04 12.72 -3.13
N HIS A 418 12.33 12.04 -4.04
CA HIS A 418 11.73 12.62 -5.23
C HIS A 418 10.21 12.38 -5.25
N TYR A 419 9.47 13.22 -5.98
CA TYR A 419 8.07 12.95 -6.30
C TYR A 419 7.64 13.57 -7.62
N THR A 420 6.58 13.02 -8.20
CA THR A 420 5.80 13.63 -9.28
C THR A 420 4.32 13.44 -9.01
N ASP A 421 3.53 14.47 -9.32
CA ASP A 421 2.07 14.50 -9.16
C ASP A 421 1.50 15.63 -10.04
N GLN A 422 0.19 15.61 -10.29
CA GLN A 422 -0.52 16.63 -11.08
C GLN A 422 -0.40 18.03 -10.46
N HIS A 423 -0.25 18.11 -9.14
CA HIS A 423 -0.09 19.33 -8.37
C HIS A 423 1.10 19.18 -7.41
N ARG A 424 1.92 20.23 -7.29
CA ARG A 424 3.00 20.25 -6.30
C ARG A 424 2.44 20.24 -4.87
N LEU A 425 3.17 19.58 -3.98
CA LEU A 425 3.00 19.72 -2.54
C LEU A 425 3.26 21.17 -2.11
N PRO A 426 2.69 21.62 -0.97
CA PRO A 426 3.01 22.92 -0.41
C PRO A 426 4.53 23.06 -0.15
N GLU A 427 5.10 24.21 -0.48
CA GLU A 427 6.55 24.48 -0.39
C GLU A 427 7.13 24.18 1.00
N ALA A 428 6.33 24.35 2.06
CA ALA A 428 6.72 24.00 3.43
C ALA A 428 6.96 22.49 3.61
N VAL A 429 6.19 21.62 2.95
CA VAL A 429 6.34 20.15 2.99
C VAL A 429 7.53 19.70 2.13
N GLU A 430 7.73 20.35 0.97
CA GLU A 430 8.92 20.13 0.14
C GLU A 430 10.21 20.48 0.90
N LYS A 431 10.20 21.59 1.66
CA LYS A 431 11.31 21.99 2.55
C LYS A 431 11.48 21.09 3.77
N GLU A 432 10.39 20.65 4.40
CA GLU A 432 10.41 19.73 5.55
C GLU A 432 11.13 18.41 5.21
N LEU A 433 10.87 17.87 4.02
CA LEU A 433 11.36 16.55 3.60
C LEU A 433 12.51 16.61 2.57
N ASN A 434 12.95 17.82 2.19
CA ASN A 434 13.95 18.07 1.15
C ASN A 434 13.62 17.35 -0.18
N LEU A 435 12.40 17.57 -0.68
CA LEU A 435 11.86 16.91 -1.87
C LEU A 435 12.34 17.53 -3.17
N CYS A 436 12.72 16.67 -4.12
CA CYS A 436 12.89 17.02 -5.52
C CYS A 436 11.59 16.74 -6.30
N TYR A 437 10.93 17.79 -6.81
CA TYR A 437 9.75 17.64 -7.66
C TYR A 437 10.15 17.41 -9.13
N HIS A 438 9.42 16.51 -9.80
CA HIS A 438 9.50 16.26 -11.23
C HIS A 438 8.18 16.57 -11.93
N ASP A 439 8.29 17.28 -13.04
CA ASP A 439 7.19 17.71 -13.91
C ASP A 439 6.42 16.55 -14.56
N CYS A 440 7.06 15.39 -14.70
CA CYS A 440 6.45 14.17 -15.22
C CYS A 440 7.10 12.91 -14.62
N VAL A 441 6.49 11.75 -14.89
CA VAL A 441 7.02 10.46 -14.43
C VAL A 441 8.34 10.12 -15.12
N GLU A 442 8.52 10.50 -16.38
CA GLU A 442 9.74 10.20 -17.14
C GLU A 442 10.99 10.90 -16.57
N SER A 443 10.89 12.18 -16.15
CA SER A 443 12.01 12.88 -15.52
C SER A 443 12.40 12.26 -14.18
N MET A 444 11.41 11.81 -13.39
CA MET A 444 11.66 11.14 -12.10
C MET A 444 12.31 9.75 -12.24
N VAL A 445 11.76 8.87 -13.08
CA VAL A 445 12.23 7.46 -13.14
C VAL A 445 13.69 7.35 -13.60
N ARG A 446 14.17 8.31 -14.39
CA ARG A 446 15.55 8.38 -14.88
C ARG A 446 16.58 8.65 -13.77
N VAL A 447 16.17 9.26 -12.65
CA VAL A 447 17.07 9.60 -11.52
C VAL A 447 16.89 8.72 -10.28
N CYS A 448 15.81 7.96 -10.18
CA CYS A 448 15.52 7.12 -9.02
C CYS A 448 16.14 5.71 -9.11
N ASP A 449 16.66 5.23 -7.98
CA ASP A 449 17.09 3.85 -7.77
C ASP A 449 15.92 2.97 -7.29
N VAL A 450 14.95 3.58 -6.60
CA VAL A 450 13.69 2.96 -6.18
C VAL A 450 12.53 3.85 -6.61
N VAL A 451 11.49 3.27 -7.23
CA VAL A 451 10.26 3.97 -7.60
C VAL A 451 9.08 3.29 -6.92
N THR A 452 8.18 4.07 -6.33
CA THR A 452 6.94 3.59 -5.69
C THR A 452 5.71 4.26 -6.32
N ILE A 453 4.73 3.43 -6.70
CA ILE A 453 3.48 3.88 -7.32
C ILE A 453 2.42 4.05 -6.24
N ASN A 454 1.91 5.27 -6.07
CA ASN A 454 0.91 5.66 -5.08
C ASN A 454 -0.24 6.52 -5.68
N CYS A 455 -0.33 6.59 -7.01
CA CYS A 455 -1.42 7.22 -7.75
C CYS A 455 -2.60 6.25 -7.99
N PRO A 456 -3.85 6.73 -8.12
CA PRO A 456 -5.00 5.87 -8.42
C PRO A 456 -4.97 5.34 -9.86
N LEU A 457 -5.79 4.31 -10.12
CA LEU A 457 -6.04 3.78 -11.47
C LEU A 457 -7.21 4.53 -12.12
N HIS A 458 -6.94 5.14 -13.26
CA HIS A 458 -7.91 5.76 -14.17
C HIS A 458 -7.31 5.73 -15.60
N PRO A 459 -8.05 6.09 -16.67
CA PRO A 459 -7.56 5.94 -18.05
C PRO A 459 -6.23 6.61 -18.41
N ALA A 460 -5.74 7.59 -17.62
CA ALA A 460 -4.44 8.22 -17.84
C ALA A 460 -3.28 7.58 -17.04
N THR A 461 -3.57 6.61 -16.15
CA THR A 461 -2.57 5.82 -15.40
C THR A 461 -2.59 4.34 -15.77
N GLU A 462 -3.59 3.85 -16.50
CA GLU A 462 -3.63 2.49 -17.03
C GLU A 462 -2.43 2.21 -17.97
N HIS A 463 -1.66 1.16 -17.65
CA HIS A 463 -0.40 0.79 -18.31
C HIS A 463 0.64 1.93 -18.45
N LEU A 464 0.63 2.90 -17.52
CA LEU A 464 1.64 3.95 -17.41
C LEU A 464 3.07 3.36 -17.30
N PHE A 465 3.26 2.37 -16.43
CA PHE A 465 4.50 1.59 -16.33
C PHE A 465 4.49 0.44 -17.35
N ASN A 466 4.52 0.82 -18.62
CA ASN A 466 4.78 -0.08 -19.75
C ASN A 466 6.29 -0.25 -20.02
N GLN A 467 6.63 -1.04 -21.04
CA GLN A 467 8.02 -1.35 -21.40
C GLN A 467 8.90 -0.11 -21.63
N ASP A 468 8.40 0.93 -22.32
CA ASP A 468 9.20 2.14 -22.61
C ASP A 468 9.52 2.91 -21.31
N LEU A 469 8.53 3.12 -20.44
CA LEU A 469 8.76 3.82 -19.17
C LEU A 469 9.62 3.01 -18.20
N ILE A 470 9.43 1.68 -18.14
CA ILE A 470 10.27 0.79 -17.31
C ILE A 470 11.72 0.83 -17.80
N TYR A 471 11.97 0.74 -19.12
CA TYR A 471 13.34 0.77 -19.66
C TYR A 471 14.01 2.16 -19.62
N LYS A 472 13.28 3.22 -19.23
CA LYS A 472 13.82 4.54 -18.87
C LYS A 472 14.25 4.65 -17.41
N MET A 473 13.95 3.66 -16.57
CA MET A 473 14.50 3.56 -15.20
C MET A 473 16.02 3.28 -15.23
N LYS A 474 16.69 3.45 -14.09
CA LYS A 474 18.07 2.98 -13.94
C LYS A 474 18.13 1.45 -14.07
N ARG A 475 19.12 0.92 -14.80
CA ARG A 475 19.43 -0.52 -14.78
C ARG A 475 19.81 -0.94 -13.36
N GLY A 476 19.11 -1.94 -12.82
CA GLY A 476 19.26 -2.40 -11.44
C GLY A 476 18.37 -1.67 -10.43
N SER A 477 17.39 -0.88 -10.89
CA SER A 477 16.42 -0.21 -10.03
C SER A 477 15.32 -1.15 -9.49
N TYR A 478 14.59 -0.68 -8.48
CA TYR A 478 13.50 -1.40 -7.84
C TYR A 478 12.17 -0.68 -8.09
N LEU A 479 11.11 -1.42 -8.39
CA LEU A 479 9.76 -0.88 -8.62
C LEU A 479 8.76 -1.47 -7.61
N ILE A 480 8.04 -0.59 -6.91
CA ILE A 480 7.07 -0.96 -5.88
C ILE A 480 5.68 -0.50 -6.29
N ASN A 481 4.71 -1.41 -6.34
CA ASN A 481 3.32 -1.08 -6.63
C ASN A 481 2.41 -1.61 -5.52
N THR A 482 1.90 -0.69 -4.70
CA THR A 482 0.81 -0.94 -3.74
C THR A 482 -0.40 -0.04 -4.05
N ALA A 483 -0.51 0.40 -5.31
CA ALA A 483 -1.59 1.24 -5.81
C ALA A 483 -2.64 0.39 -6.53
N ARG A 484 -2.37 -0.02 -7.79
CA ARG A 484 -3.18 -0.97 -8.57
C ARG A 484 -2.32 -1.69 -9.61
N GLY A 485 -2.57 -2.98 -9.82
CA GLY A 485 -1.77 -3.80 -10.74
C GLY A 485 -1.78 -3.27 -12.17
N LYS A 486 -2.94 -2.82 -12.66
CA LYS A 486 -3.15 -2.30 -14.02
C LYS A 486 -2.45 -0.97 -14.35
N ILE A 487 -1.77 -0.34 -13.39
CA ILE A 487 -0.90 0.82 -13.65
C ILE A 487 0.42 0.37 -14.31
N CYS A 488 0.83 -0.88 -14.08
CA CYS A 488 1.90 -1.54 -14.82
C CYS A 488 1.33 -2.33 -15.99
N ASP A 489 2.09 -2.43 -17.08
CA ASP A 489 1.93 -3.53 -18.02
C ASP A 489 2.40 -4.83 -17.33
N ARG A 490 1.55 -5.87 -17.39
CA ARG A 490 1.78 -7.15 -16.70
C ARG A 490 3.06 -7.84 -17.18
N ASP A 491 3.29 -7.87 -18.48
CA ASP A 491 4.30 -8.73 -19.08
C ASP A 491 5.64 -7.96 -19.22
N ALA A 492 5.59 -6.64 -19.45
CA ALA A 492 6.76 -5.77 -19.43
C ALA A 492 7.51 -5.79 -18.07
N VAL A 493 6.78 -5.84 -16.94
CA VAL A 493 7.40 -6.00 -15.61
C VAL A 493 8.13 -7.35 -15.48
N ALA A 494 7.51 -8.43 -15.98
CA ALA A 494 8.09 -9.77 -15.88
C ALA A 494 9.34 -9.92 -16.76
N ASP A 495 9.32 -9.38 -17.99
CA ASP A 495 10.48 -9.38 -18.88
C ASP A 495 11.59 -8.45 -18.38
N ALA A 496 11.29 -7.26 -17.85
CA ALA A 496 12.30 -6.37 -17.29
C ALA A 496 13.08 -6.97 -16.10
N LEU A 497 12.47 -7.87 -15.32
CA LEU A 497 13.14 -8.63 -14.25
C LEU A 497 13.98 -9.79 -14.79
N LYS A 498 13.48 -10.49 -15.80
CA LYS A 498 14.15 -11.59 -16.51
C LYS A 498 15.42 -11.10 -17.23
N ASP A 499 15.33 -9.96 -17.89
CA ASP A 499 16.44 -9.26 -18.55
C ASP A 499 17.36 -8.51 -17.56
N ARG A 500 16.97 -8.48 -16.27
CA ARG A 500 17.67 -7.81 -15.16
C ARG A 500 17.85 -6.30 -15.39
N HIS A 501 16.92 -5.67 -16.11
CA HIS A 501 16.79 -4.21 -16.12
C HIS A 501 16.25 -3.73 -14.75
N LEU A 502 15.21 -4.39 -14.23
CA LEU A 502 14.81 -4.25 -12.82
C LEU A 502 15.61 -5.23 -11.95
N ALA A 503 16.03 -4.78 -10.76
CA ALA A 503 16.60 -5.65 -9.72
C ALA A 503 15.52 -6.34 -8.87
N GLY A 504 14.31 -5.78 -8.80
CA GLY A 504 13.18 -6.41 -8.13
C GLY A 504 11.87 -5.64 -8.33
N TYR A 505 10.76 -6.35 -8.18
CA TYR A 505 9.40 -5.78 -8.18
C TYR A 505 8.61 -6.33 -7.00
N ALA A 506 7.94 -5.47 -6.24
CA ALA A 506 7.16 -5.90 -5.08
C ALA A 506 5.87 -5.10 -4.94
N GLY A 507 4.91 -5.70 -4.26
CA GLY A 507 3.56 -5.19 -4.21
C GLY A 507 2.57 -6.21 -3.69
N ASP A 508 1.35 -5.75 -3.44
CA ASP A 508 0.22 -6.58 -3.04
C ASP A 508 -0.91 -6.56 -4.08
N VAL A 509 -0.92 -5.61 -5.00
CA VAL A 509 -1.97 -5.40 -6.01
C VAL A 509 -1.72 -6.17 -7.31
N TRP A 510 -2.80 -6.58 -7.97
CA TRP A 510 -2.78 -7.39 -9.20
C TRP A 510 -3.83 -6.90 -10.20
N PHE A 511 -3.80 -7.39 -11.43
CA PHE A 511 -4.98 -7.34 -12.30
C PHE A 511 -5.13 -8.65 -13.09
N PRO A 512 -6.34 -9.24 -13.14
CA PRO A 512 -7.50 -8.91 -12.31
C PRO A 512 -7.35 -9.49 -10.89
N GLN A 513 -8.36 -9.33 -10.03
CA GLN A 513 -8.41 -9.93 -8.69
C GLN A 513 -9.66 -10.81 -8.52
N PRO A 514 -9.54 -12.02 -7.93
CA PRO A 514 -8.31 -12.72 -7.59
C PRO A 514 -7.44 -13.05 -8.81
N ALA A 515 -6.12 -12.85 -8.68
CA ALA A 515 -5.18 -13.08 -9.76
C ALA A 515 -5.09 -14.57 -10.13
N PRO A 516 -5.16 -14.95 -11.42
CA PRO A 516 -5.04 -16.34 -11.87
C PRO A 516 -3.84 -17.08 -11.28
N ALA A 517 -3.96 -18.39 -11.08
CA ALA A 517 -2.90 -19.22 -10.48
C ALA A 517 -1.62 -19.26 -11.33
N ASN A 518 -1.73 -18.97 -12.63
CA ASN A 518 -0.64 -18.87 -13.62
C ASN A 518 -0.23 -17.43 -13.95
N HIS A 519 -0.65 -16.42 -13.17
CA HIS A 519 -0.28 -15.02 -13.39
C HIS A 519 1.25 -14.84 -13.24
N PRO A 520 1.96 -14.22 -14.20
CA PRO A 520 3.43 -14.26 -14.28
C PRO A 520 4.14 -13.66 -13.04
N TRP A 521 3.54 -12.64 -12.40
CA TRP A 521 4.06 -12.06 -11.16
C TRP A 521 4.07 -13.02 -9.94
N ARG A 522 3.57 -14.26 -10.09
CA ARG A 522 3.70 -15.32 -9.08
C ARG A 522 5.02 -16.09 -9.15
N SER A 523 5.77 -16.00 -10.25
CA SER A 523 6.98 -16.81 -10.50
C SER A 523 8.11 -16.10 -11.24
N MET A 524 7.93 -14.82 -11.63
CA MET A 524 9.00 -14.00 -12.21
C MET A 524 10.17 -13.78 -11.21
N PRO A 525 11.43 -13.67 -11.67
CA PRO A 525 12.58 -13.64 -10.78
C PRO A 525 12.65 -12.35 -9.94
N HIS A 526 13.20 -12.45 -8.73
CA HIS A 526 13.43 -11.32 -7.80
C HIS A 526 12.17 -10.52 -7.42
N HIS A 527 10.99 -11.14 -7.48
CA HIS A 527 9.74 -10.53 -7.02
C HIS A 527 9.57 -10.60 -5.49
N GLY A 528 8.80 -9.65 -4.94
CA GLY A 528 8.36 -9.60 -3.54
C GLY A 528 6.84 -9.43 -3.47
N MET A 529 6.10 -10.33 -4.12
CA MET A 529 4.65 -10.20 -4.27
C MET A 529 3.87 -10.86 -3.13
N THR A 530 2.81 -10.18 -2.69
CA THR A 530 1.78 -10.68 -1.78
C THR A 530 0.40 -10.64 -2.45
N PRO A 531 -0.63 -11.38 -1.98
CA PRO A 531 -2.02 -11.05 -2.29
C PRO A 531 -2.37 -9.65 -1.78
N HIS A 532 -3.45 -9.02 -2.26
CA HIS A 532 -3.81 -7.63 -1.92
C HIS A 532 -4.28 -7.53 -0.47
N VAL A 533 -3.35 -7.21 0.45
CA VAL A 533 -3.55 -7.26 1.90
C VAL A 533 -3.13 -6.00 2.65
N SER A 534 -2.34 -5.10 2.04
CA SER A 534 -1.82 -3.90 2.73
C SER A 534 -2.94 -3.01 3.27
N GLY A 535 -4.02 -2.89 2.49
CA GLY A 535 -5.22 -2.16 2.86
C GLY A 535 -6.16 -2.88 3.83
N THR A 536 -5.91 -4.15 4.18
CA THR A 536 -6.81 -5.00 5.00
C THR A 536 -6.15 -5.59 6.27
N THR A 537 -5.09 -4.96 6.77
CA THR A 537 -4.61 -5.24 8.14
C THR A 537 -5.76 -5.06 9.15
N LEU A 538 -5.83 -5.86 10.23
CA LEU A 538 -6.94 -5.81 11.21
C LEU A 538 -7.21 -4.38 11.74
N SER A 539 -6.14 -3.59 11.95
CA SER A 539 -6.21 -2.18 12.32
C SER A 539 -6.83 -1.26 11.26
N ALA A 540 -6.71 -1.62 9.98
CA ALA A 540 -7.41 -0.96 8.87
C ALA A 540 -8.87 -1.42 8.76
N GLN A 541 -9.17 -2.71 9.03
CA GLN A 541 -10.53 -3.25 8.94
C GLN A 541 -11.48 -2.55 9.92
N ALA A 542 -11.07 -2.39 11.18
CA ALA A 542 -11.85 -1.65 12.18
C ALA A 542 -12.19 -0.21 11.72
N ARG A 543 -11.28 0.44 10.98
CA ARG A 543 -11.48 1.80 10.47
C ARG A 543 -12.36 1.83 9.21
N TYR A 544 -12.16 0.94 8.23
CA TYR A 544 -13.03 0.93 7.06
C TYR A 544 -14.44 0.41 7.37
N ALA A 545 -14.61 -0.55 8.29
CA ALA A 545 -15.92 -1.04 8.70
C ALA A 545 -16.76 0.08 9.36
N ALA A 546 -16.19 0.81 10.32
CA ALA A 546 -16.82 1.99 10.92
C ALA A 546 -17.18 3.07 9.88
N GLY A 547 -16.34 3.27 8.86
CA GLY A 547 -16.61 4.22 7.77
C GLY A 547 -17.66 3.77 6.78
N VAL A 548 -17.75 2.47 6.47
CA VAL A 548 -18.85 1.92 5.67
C VAL A 548 -20.16 2.10 6.42
N ARG A 549 -20.19 1.82 7.73
CA ARG A 549 -21.37 2.09 8.56
C ARG A 549 -21.74 3.57 8.57
N GLU A 550 -20.79 4.49 8.72
CA GLU A 550 -21.07 5.94 8.69
C GLU A 550 -21.67 6.38 7.33
N ILE A 551 -21.13 5.87 6.21
CA ILE A 551 -21.66 6.12 4.86
C ILE A 551 -23.11 5.62 4.75
N LEU A 552 -23.41 4.42 5.26
CA LEU A 552 -24.75 3.83 5.27
C LEU A 552 -25.71 4.60 6.20
N GLU A 553 -25.25 5.00 7.39
CA GLU A 553 -26.01 5.84 8.33
C GLU A 553 -26.41 7.18 7.70
N CYS A 554 -25.49 7.83 6.99
CA CYS A 554 -25.80 9.05 6.23
C CYS A 554 -26.81 8.77 5.11
N PHE A 555 -26.50 7.82 4.22
CA PHE A 555 -27.29 7.55 3.02
C PHE A 555 -28.73 7.11 3.33
N LEU A 556 -28.91 6.17 4.28
CA LEU A 556 -30.22 5.65 4.66
C LEU A 556 -31.06 6.69 5.42
N ALA A 557 -30.44 7.69 6.06
CA ALA A 557 -31.11 8.82 6.69
C ALA A 557 -31.27 10.04 5.77
N GLY A 558 -30.90 9.94 4.48
CA GLY A 558 -30.94 11.04 3.52
C GLY A 558 -30.01 12.21 3.85
N GLN A 559 -28.97 11.98 4.66
CA GLN A 559 -28.00 12.98 5.08
C GLN A 559 -26.77 12.99 4.15
N PRO A 560 -26.04 14.12 4.04
CA PRO A 560 -24.82 14.18 3.24
C PRO A 560 -23.75 13.21 3.73
N ILE A 561 -23.25 12.36 2.83
CA ILE A 561 -21.99 11.61 3.01
C ILE A 561 -20.84 12.63 3.07
N ARG A 562 -19.80 12.38 3.88
CA ARG A 562 -18.63 13.28 3.96
C ARG A 562 -18.02 13.57 2.59
N LYS A 563 -17.67 14.83 2.32
CA LYS A 563 -17.09 15.24 1.03
C LYS A 563 -15.82 14.46 0.70
N GLU A 564 -14.99 14.13 1.69
CA GLU A 564 -13.76 13.37 1.48
C GLU A 564 -13.97 11.88 1.13
N TYR A 565 -15.17 11.33 1.29
CA TYR A 565 -15.51 9.94 0.95
C TYR A 565 -16.12 9.78 -0.45
N LEU A 566 -16.63 10.85 -1.06
CA LEU A 566 -17.29 10.79 -2.36
C LEU A 566 -16.28 10.68 -3.51
N ILE A 567 -16.62 9.84 -4.50
CA ILE A 567 -15.91 9.68 -5.79
C ILE A 567 -16.82 10.09 -6.95
N VAL A 568 -18.08 9.64 -6.95
CA VAL A 568 -19.13 10.07 -7.90
C VAL A 568 -20.38 10.46 -7.11
N GLN A 569 -21.03 11.55 -7.49
CA GLN A 569 -22.36 11.94 -7.01
C GLN A 569 -23.05 12.80 -8.09
N ASP A 570 -24.39 12.77 -8.14
CA ASP A 570 -25.22 13.64 -8.98
C ASP A 570 -24.81 13.67 -10.46
N GLY A 571 -24.37 12.51 -10.96
CA GLY A 571 -24.01 12.29 -12.36
C GLY A 571 -22.58 12.69 -12.77
N GLN A 572 -21.73 13.06 -11.82
CA GLN A 572 -20.37 13.56 -12.08
C GLN A 572 -19.37 13.10 -11.00
N LEU A 573 -18.07 13.30 -11.26
CA LEU A 573 -17.06 13.15 -10.20
C LEU A 573 -17.36 14.12 -9.05
N ALA A 574 -17.25 13.64 -7.82
CA ALA A 574 -17.52 14.40 -6.60
C ALA A 574 -16.38 14.22 -5.59
N GLY A 575 -16.33 15.06 -4.56
CA GLY A 575 -15.46 14.84 -3.39
C GLY A 575 -13.98 14.66 -3.69
N ALA A 576 -13.42 13.54 -3.24
CA ALA A 576 -12.06 13.11 -3.55
C ALA A 576 -11.90 12.66 -5.01
N GLY A 577 -12.98 12.19 -5.65
CA GLY A 577 -13.02 11.80 -7.05
C GLY A 577 -12.49 12.89 -8.00
N VAL A 578 -12.99 14.12 -7.86
CA VAL A 578 -12.58 15.30 -8.66
C VAL A 578 -11.08 15.58 -8.59
N HIS A 579 -10.44 15.28 -7.45
CA HIS A 579 -9.03 15.57 -7.20
C HIS A 579 -8.10 14.40 -7.53
N SER A 580 -8.62 13.26 -7.96
CA SER A 580 -7.85 12.01 -8.04
C SER A 580 -8.12 11.18 -9.30
N TYR A 581 -9.28 11.31 -9.93
CA TYR A 581 -9.66 10.48 -11.08
C TYR A 581 -10.03 11.35 -12.28
N THR A 582 -9.86 10.78 -13.48
CA THR A 582 -10.63 11.20 -14.66
C THR A 582 -11.82 10.26 -14.83
N GLN A 583 -12.91 10.71 -15.45
CA GLN A 583 -14.00 9.82 -15.86
C GLN A 583 -13.50 8.76 -16.84
N GLY A 584 -14.17 7.60 -16.86
CA GLY A 584 -13.89 6.48 -17.76
C GLY A 584 -14.03 5.12 -17.08
N ASN A 585 -13.67 4.07 -17.84
CA ASN A 585 -13.75 2.66 -17.43
C ASN A 585 -12.36 2.02 -17.43
N THR A 586 -11.96 1.45 -16.29
CA THR A 586 -10.73 0.66 -16.10
C THR A 586 -11.00 -0.83 -15.84
N THR A 587 -12.27 -1.27 -15.83
CA THR A 587 -12.70 -2.63 -15.44
C THR A 587 -12.55 -3.68 -16.56
N LYS A 588 -12.25 -3.28 -17.80
CA LYS A 588 -12.07 -4.19 -18.95
C LYS A 588 -10.95 -5.21 -18.69
N GLY A 589 -11.21 -6.50 -18.88
CA GLY A 589 -10.27 -7.60 -18.60
C GLY A 589 -10.46 -8.27 -17.22
N HIS A 590 -11.44 -7.84 -16.43
CA HIS A 590 -11.77 -8.46 -15.13
C HIS A 590 -12.30 -9.92 -15.23
N GLU A 591 -12.66 -10.34 -16.44
CA GLU A 591 -13.18 -11.64 -16.80
C GLU A 591 -12.15 -12.75 -16.48
N GLU A 592 -10.85 -12.49 -16.67
CA GLU A 592 -9.76 -13.44 -16.38
C GLU A 592 -9.74 -13.94 -14.91
N ALA A 593 -10.32 -13.20 -13.95
CA ALA A 593 -10.41 -13.63 -12.55
C ALA A 593 -11.32 -14.85 -12.34
N GLU A 594 -12.12 -15.23 -13.34
CA GLU A 594 -12.94 -16.45 -13.30
C GLU A 594 -12.10 -17.73 -13.38
N ASP A 595 -10.91 -17.69 -14.00
CA ASP A 595 -10.05 -18.87 -14.10
C ASP A 595 -9.42 -19.27 -12.76
N PHE A 596 -9.25 -18.32 -11.84
CA PHE A 596 -8.94 -18.63 -10.45
C PHE A 596 -10.07 -19.44 -9.80
N GLN A 597 -11.32 -18.97 -9.94
CA GLN A 597 -12.49 -19.65 -9.37
C GLN A 597 -12.75 -21.01 -10.04
N ARG A 598 -12.58 -21.12 -11.37
CA ARG A 598 -12.67 -22.38 -12.12
C ARG A 598 -11.70 -23.41 -11.54
N ARG A 599 -10.46 -23.01 -11.22
CA ARG A 599 -9.46 -23.89 -10.58
C ARG A 599 -9.75 -24.17 -9.10
N LYS A 600 -10.31 -23.23 -8.33
CA LYS A 600 -10.77 -23.48 -6.94
C LYS A 600 -11.86 -24.56 -6.90
N ARG A 601 -12.85 -24.48 -7.80
CA ARG A 601 -13.91 -25.50 -7.97
C ARG A 601 -13.32 -26.87 -8.35
N LEU A 602 -12.42 -26.91 -9.34
CA LEU A 602 -11.79 -28.16 -9.82
C LEU A 602 -10.84 -28.83 -8.81
N ARG A 603 -10.29 -28.10 -7.83
CA ARG A 603 -9.43 -28.64 -6.75
C ARG A 603 -10.18 -29.00 -5.46
N GLY A 604 -11.51 -29.00 -5.45
CA GLY A 604 -12.27 -29.45 -4.27
C GLY A 604 -12.14 -28.54 -3.04
N GLY A 605 -11.91 -27.24 -3.25
CA GLY A 605 -11.97 -26.22 -2.19
C GLY A 605 -10.73 -26.06 -1.30
N GLY A 606 -9.85 -27.06 -1.22
CA GLY A 606 -8.64 -27.01 -0.38
C GLY A 606 -7.35 -26.70 -1.15
N TRP A 607 -6.56 -25.73 -0.65
CA TRP A 607 -5.14 -25.63 -0.98
C TRP A 607 -4.32 -26.47 0.02
N GLY A 608 -4.37 -27.79 -0.14
CA GLY A 608 -3.29 -28.64 0.34
C GLY A 608 -2.02 -28.36 -0.47
N GLY A 609 -0.87 -28.31 0.20
CA GLY A 609 0.42 -28.08 -0.46
C GLY A 609 0.99 -29.36 -1.10
N ASP A 610 1.65 -29.17 -2.24
CA ASP A 610 2.67 -30.06 -2.80
C ASP A 610 4.05 -29.40 -2.57
#